data_AF-A0A1L3ZGL2-F1
#
_entry.id   AF-A0A1L3ZGL2-F1
#
_cell.length_a   1.000
_cell.length_b   1.000
_cell.length_c   1.000
_cell.angle_alpha   90.00
_cell.angle_beta   90.00
_cell.angle_gamma   90.00
#
_symmetry.space_group_name_H-M   'P 1'
#
loop_
_entity.id
_entity.type
_entity.pdbx_description
1 polymer ?
#
loop_
_entity_poly.entity_id
_entity_poly.type
_entity_poly.pdbx_seq_one_letter_code
_entity_poly.pdbx_strand_id
1 'polypeptide(L)' 'MESEVVRPQIAEKLAEEALRGEVDAVVAFHDGDIRAAITTLLLDCRHLRLQLALAETGMSCGMTRRWTPTVERA' A
#
# COMPACT_ATOMS: atom_id res chain seq x y z
N MET A 1 -12.15 -9.92 29.38
CA MET A 1 -11.96 -8.81 28.42
C MET A 1 -10.47 -8.74 28.09
N GLU A 2 -9.92 -9.81 27.48
CA GLU A 2 -8.46 -9.95 27.24
C GLU A 2 -8.18 -10.56 25.85
N SER A 3 -9.21 -10.81 25.03
CA SER A 3 -9.10 -11.61 23.81
C SER A 3 -9.03 -10.80 22.51
N GLU A 4 -9.24 -9.49 22.58
CA GLU A 4 -9.28 -8.62 21.39
C GLU A 4 -7.92 -7.99 21.09
N VAL A 5 -7.10 -7.70 22.13
CA VAL A 5 -5.76 -7.09 22.00
C VAL A 5 -4.69 -8.11 21.59
N VAL A 6 -4.88 -9.39 21.89
CA VAL A 6 -3.91 -10.46 21.56
C VAL A 6 -3.88 -10.80 20.06
N ARG A 7 -5.02 -10.66 19.36
CA ARG A 7 -5.12 -10.93 17.91
C ARG A 7 -4.27 -10.01 17.03
N PRO A 8 -4.23 -8.67 17.23
CA PRO A 8 -3.38 -7.79 16.44
C PRO A 8 -1.88 -8.03 16.71
N GLN A 9 -1.49 -8.33 17.94
CA GLN A 9 -0.07 -8.57 18.28
C GLN A 9 0.48 -9.86 17.64
N ILE A 10 -0.33 -10.94 17.61
CA ILE A 10 0.07 -12.19 16.94
C ILE A 10 0.20 -11.96 15.43
N ALA A 11 -0.73 -11.23 14.82
CA ALA A 11 -0.68 -10.91 13.40
C ALA A 11 0.54 -10.05 13.06
N GLU A 12 0.84 -9.05 13.88
CA GLU A 12 2.02 -8.19 13.75
C GLU A 12 3.33 -8.98 13.89
N LYS A 13 3.43 -9.86 14.88
CA LYS A 13 4.60 -10.73 15.07
C LYS A 13 4.80 -11.75 13.95
N LEU A 14 3.71 -12.22 13.34
CA LEU A 14 3.77 -13.10 12.17
C LEU A 14 4.17 -12.33 10.91
N ALA A 15 3.66 -11.11 10.74
CA ALA A 15 4.05 -10.22 9.65
C ALA A 15 5.53 -9.83 9.75
N GLU A 16 6.01 -9.50 10.95
CA GLU A 16 7.42 -9.22 11.20
C GLU A 16 8.31 -10.42 10.82
N GLU A 17 7.91 -11.63 11.22
CA GLU A 17 8.67 -12.83 10.86
C GLU A 17 8.67 -13.09 9.36
N ALA A 18 7.52 -12.91 8.71
CA ALA A 18 7.38 -13.09 7.27
C ALA A 18 8.21 -12.07 6.46
N LEU A 19 8.29 -10.83 6.94
CA LEU A 19 8.98 -9.74 6.27
C LEU A 19 10.46 -9.62 6.68
N ARG A 20 10.94 -10.41 7.65
CA ARG A 20 12.31 -10.33 8.18
C ARG A 20 13.37 -10.30 7.08
N GLY A 21 13.29 -11.21 6.11
CA GLY A 21 14.26 -11.27 5.01
C GLY A 21 14.18 -10.09 4.04
N GLU A 22 12.99 -9.51 3.82
CA GLU A 22 12.81 -8.32 3.00
C GLU A 22 13.38 -7.08 3.71
N VAL A 23 13.14 -6.95 5.01
CA VAL A 23 13.73 -5.90 5.85
C VAL A 23 15.25 -5.98 5.80
N ASP A 24 15.83 -7.18 5.99
CA ASP A 24 17.27 -7.39 5.93
C ASP A 24 17.84 -7.03 4.56
N ALA A 25 17.15 -7.38 3.47
CA ALA A 25 17.56 -7.03 2.11
C ALA A 25 17.55 -5.52 1.86
N VAL A 26 16.52 -4.81 2.33
CA VAL A 26 16.43 -3.34 2.20
C VAL A 26 17.52 -2.66 3.02
N VAL A 27 17.77 -3.12 4.26
CA VAL A 27 18.83 -2.58 5.10
C VAL A 27 20.21 -2.81 4.45
N ALA A 28 20.46 -4.00 3.90
CA ALA A 28 21.70 -4.32 3.20
C ALA A 28 21.91 -3.47 1.94
N PHE A 29 20.83 -3.18 1.19
CA PHE A 29 20.88 -2.30 0.02
C PHE A 29 21.35 -0.87 0.36
N HIS A 30 21.12 -0.43 1.60
CA HIS A 30 21.56 0.86 2.12
C HIS A 30 22.84 0.78 2.97
N ASP A 31 23.67 -0.26 2.80
CA ASP A 31 24.92 -0.47 3.55
C ASP A 31 24.73 -0.46 5.09
N GLY A 32 23.54 -0.86 5.56
CA GLY A 32 23.18 -0.81 6.98
C GLY A 32 22.68 0.55 7.47
N ASP A 33 22.59 1.58 6.63
CA ASP A 33 21.99 2.87 6.99
C ASP A 33 20.46 2.76 7.06
N ILE A 34 19.97 2.47 8.27
CA ILE A 34 18.55 2.37 8.59
C ILE A 34 17.79 3.67 8.28
N ARG A 35 18.41 4.84 8.45
CA ARG A 35 17.73 6.12 8.16
C ARG A 35 17.55 6.30 6.66
N ALA A 36 18.54 5.95 5.86
CA ALA A 36 18.44 5.98 4.40
C ALA A 36 17.36 4.99 3.89
N ALA A 37 17.32 3.77 4.45
CA ALA A 37 16.30 2.77 4.15
C ALA A 37 14.88 3.25 4.44
N ILE A 38 14.64 3.73 5.66
CA ILE A 38 13.32 4.25 6.07
C ILE A 38 12.93 5.47 5.21
N THR A 39 13.87 6.37 4.93
CA THR A 39 13.62 7.55 4.10
C THR A 39 13.15 7.14 2.70
N THR A 40 13.79 6.16 2.10
CA THR A 40 13.43 5.62 0.77
C THR A 40 12.03 5.03 0.79
N LEU A 41 11.71 4.16 1.76
CA LEU A 41 10.38 3.56 1.89
C LEU A 41 9.26 4.61 2.08
N LEU A 42 9.53 5.66 2.85
CA LEU A 42 8.58 6.77 3.04
C LEU A 42 8.35 7.55 1.74
N LEU A 43 9.41 7.79 0.96
CA LEU A 43 9.31 8.41 -0.36
C LEU A 43 8.50 7.56 -1.33
N ASP A 44 8.74 6.25 -1.36
CA ASP A 44 8.01 5.30 -2.19
C ASP A 44 6.52 5.26 -1.80
N CYS A 45 6.22 5.18 -0.51
CA CYS A 45 4.84 5.23 -0.02
C CYS A 45 4.14 6.54 -0.41
N ARG A 46 4.83 7.68 -0.35
CA ARG A 46 4.29 8.97 -0.80
C ARG A 46 4.04 8.95 -2.30
N HIS A 47 4.97 8.39 -3.09
CA HIS A 47 4.82 8.25 -4.53
C HIS A 47 3.61 7.37 -4.89
N LEU A 48 3.46 6.21 -4.25
CA LEU A 48 2.34 5.30 -4.48
C LEU A 48 0.99 5.93 -4.13
N ARG A 49 0.90 6.67 -3.01
CA ARG A 49 -0.32 7.43 -2.67
C ARG A 49 -0.64 8.50 -3.71
N LEU A 50 0.38 9.18 -4.23
CA LEU A 50 0.19 10.13 -5.32
C LEU A 50 -0.30 9.44 -6.60
N GLN A 51 0.29 8.30 -6.99
CA GLN A 51 -0.15 7.52 -8.14
C GLN A 51 -1.60 7.06 -8.00
N LEU A 52 -1.99 6.60 -6.81
CA LEU A 52 -3.37 6.19 -6.54
C LEU A 52 -4.33 7.37 -6.69
N ALA A 53 -4.02 8.53 -6.11
CA ALA A 53 -4.84 9.73 -6.25
C ALA A 53 -4.97 10.19 -7.71
N LEU A 54 -3.90 10.11 -8.49
CA LEU A 54 -3.92 10.41 -9.93
C LEU A 54 -4.73 9.39 -10.72
N ALA A 55 -4.64 8.10 -10.39
CA ALA A 55 -5.43 7.05 -11.01
C ALA A 55 -6.92 7.21 -10.68
N GLU A 56 -7.28 7.47 -9.43
CA GLU A 56 -8.65 7.72 -8.99
C GLU A 56 -9.28 8.93 -9.70
N THR A 57 -8.53 10.04 -9.80
CA THR A 57 -8.99 11.23 -10.52
C THR A 57 -9.09 11.01 -12.03
N GLY A 58 -8.15 10.25 -12.62
CA GLY A 58 -8.16 9.86 -14.03
C GLY A 58 -9.32 8.92 -14.38
N MET A 59 -9.62 7.93 -13.54
CA MET A 59 -10.75 7.02 -13.71
C MET A 59 -12.09 7.75 -13.55
N SER A 60 -12.19 8.71 -12.62
CA SER A 60 -13.40 9.53 -12.42
C SER A 60 -13.71 10.44 -13.62
N CYS A 61 -12.68 11.02 -14.26
CA CYS A 61 -12.87 11.93 -15.40
C CYS A 61 -13.22 11.22 -16.73
N GLY A 62 -12.86 9.93 -16.86
CA GLY A 62 -13.05 9.12 -18.07
C GLY A 62 -14.34 8.30 -18.08
N MET A 63 -14.85 7.86 -16.93
CA MET A 63 -15.99 6.93 -16.85
C MET A 63 -17.36 7.61 -17.06
N THR A 64 -17.47 8.92 -16.83
CA THR A 64 -18.75 9.65 -16.81
C THR A 64 -19.11 10.35 -18.12
N ARG A 65 -18.24 10.38 -19.14
CA ARG A 65 -18.45 11.26 -20.31
C ARG A 65 -19.13 10.62 -21.52
N ARG A 66 -19.40 9.31 -21.54
CA ARG A 66 -20.14 8.68 -22.66
C ARG A 66 -21.00 7.46 -22.30
N TRP A 67 -21.19 7.15 -21.02
CA TRP A 67 -22.12 6.08 -20.67
C TRP A 67 -23.54 6.65 -20.60
N THR A 68 -24.30 6.48 -21.68
CA THR A 68 -25.76 6.71 -21.71
C THR A 68 -26.40 5.33 -21.76
N PRO A 69 -26.94 4.80 -20.64
CA PRO A 69 -27.61 3.50 -20.66
C PRO A 69 -28.95 3.64 -21.39
N THR A 70 -29.00 3.21 -22.65
CA THR A 70 -30.27 2.91 -23.32
C THR A 70 -30.67 1.50 -22.92
N VAL A 71 -31.64 1.39 -22.01
CA VAL A 71 -32.34 0.13 -21.74
C VAL A 71 -33.18 -0.18 -22.97
N GLU A 72 -32.63 -0.99 -23.87
CA GLU A 72 -33.39 -1.66 -24.91
C GLU A 72 -33.86 -2.98 -24.30
N ARG A 73 -35.12 -3.03 -23.85
CA ARG A 73 -35.79 -4.32 -23.59
C ARG A 73 -36.30 -4.82 -24.93
N ALA A 74 -35.73 -5.93 -25.41
CA ALA A 74 -36.32 -6.80 -26.41
C ALA A 74 -36.65 -8.14 -25.76
#